data_AF-A0A0Q6G4G9-F1
#
_entry.id   AF-A0A0Q6G4G9-F1
#
_cell.length_a   1.000
_cell.length_b   1.000
_cell.length_c   1.000
_cell.angle_alpha   90.00
_cell.angle_beta   90.00
_cell.angle_gamma   90.00
#
_symmetry.space_group_name_H-M   'P 1'
#
loop_
_entity.id
_entity.type
_entity.pdbx_description
1 polymer ?
#
loop_
_entity_poly.entity_id
_entity_poly.type
_entity_poly.pdbx_seq_one_letter_code
_entity_poly.pdbx_strand_id
1 'polypeptide(L)' 'MSQPARESVKLRLDDELLSLADELKINLTLAAEEGIRQAVKAERERLWRIENADAIAACNEYVEQNGLPLAKYRQF' A
#
# COMPACT_ATOMS: atom_id res chain seq x y z
N MET A 1 5.87 -17.50 20.25
CA MET A 1 5.46 -16.60 19.14
C MET A 1 4.19 -17.19 18.53
N SER A 2 3.03 -16.55 18.73
CA SER A 2 1.75 -17.06 18.23
C SER A 2 1.71 -16.97 16.71
N GLN A 3 1.40 -18.07 16.01
CA GLN A 3 1.18 -18.03 14.57
C GLN A 3 -0.05 -17.17 14.28
N PRO A 4 0.01 -16.23 13.31
CA PRO A 4 -1.17 -15.47 12.93
C PRO A 4 -2.25 -16.45 12.49
N ALA A 5 -3.45 -16.30 13.04
CA ALA A 5 -4.60 -17.10 12.67
C ALA A 5 -4.87 -16.88 11.17
N ARG A 6 -4.87 -17.97 10.39
CA ARG A 6 -5.21 -17.94 8.97
C ARG A 6 -6.61 -18.53 8.82
N GLU A 7 -7.49 -17.76 8.19
CA GLU A 7 -8.82 -18.24 7.80
C GLU A 7 -8.80 -18.62 6.32
N SER A 8 -9.43 -19.74 5.98
CA SER A 8 -9.63 -20.14 4.61
C SER A 8 -10.88 -19.50 4.05
N VAL A 9 -10.75 -18.83 2.91
CA VAL A 9 -11.86 -18.17 2.21
C VAL A 9 -12.03 -18.84 0.85
N LYS A 10 -13.27 -19.17 0.47
CA LYS A 10 -13.58 -19.65 -0.88
C LYS A 10 -13.69 -18.45 -1.81
N LEU A 11 -12.79 -18.37 -2.78
CA LEU A 11 -12.76 -17.32 -3.81
C LEU A 11 -13.14 -17.93 -5.16
N ARG A 12 -13.79 -17.14 -6.02
CA ARG A 12 -14.01 -17.49 -7.43
C ARG A 12 -13.01 -16.69 -8.25
N LEU A 13 -12.21 -17.38 -9.04
CA LEU A 13 -11.19 -16.81 -9.91
C LEU A 13 -11.46 -17.25 -11.35
N ASP A 14 -10.82 -16.57 -12.29
CA ASP A 14 -10.90 -16.90 -13.70
C ASP A 14 -10.18 -18.24 -13.97
N ASP A 15 -10.84 -19.14 -14.69
CA ASP A 15 -10.33 -20.46 -15.04
C ASP A 15 -9.10 -20.37 -15.96
N GLU A 16 -9.04 -19.37 -16.86
CA GLU A 16 -7.87 -19.15 -17.72
C GLU A 16 -6.65 -18.74 -16.90
N LEU A 17 -6.85 -17.88 -15.90
CA LEU A 17 -5.79 -17.40 -15.02
C LEU A 17 -5.26 -18.52 -14.12
N LEU A 18 -6.14 -19.40 -13.63
CA LEU A 18 -5.74 -20.59 -12.86
C LEU A 18 -4.92 -21.54 -13.71
N SER A 19 -5.34 -21.80 -14.94
CA SER A 19 -4.60 -22.67 -15.88
C SER A 19 -3.20 -22.16 -16.14
N LEU A 20 -3.06 -20.86 -16.42
CA LEU A 20 -1.76 -20.20 -16.59
C LEU A 20 -0.90 -20.25 -15.33
N ALA A 21 -1.49 -20.04 -14.16
CA ALA A 21 -0.77 -20.10 -12.90
C ALA A 21 -0.22 -21.50 -12.61
N ASP A 22 -1.00 -22.54 -12.92
CA ASP A 22 -0.59 -23.94 -12.78
C ASP A 22 0.53 -24.30 -13.77
N GLU A 23 0.44 -23.88 -15.03
CA GLU A 23 1.50 -24.06 -16.04
C GLU A 23 2.82 -23.42 -15.59
N LEU A 24 2.73 -22.23 -14.99
CA LEU A 24 3.87 -21.47 -14.49
C LEU A 24 4.30 -21.88 -13.07
N LYS A 25 3.63 -22.85 -12.44
CA LYS A 25 3.88 -23.32 -11.07
C LYS A 25 3.86 -22.20 -10.03
N ILE A 26 2.98 -21.23 -10.21
CA ILE A 26 2.81 -20.10 -9.31
C ILE A 26 2.06 -20.56 -8.05
N ASN A 27 2.55 -20.15 -6.88
CA ASN A 27 1.86 -20.41 -5.63
C ASN A 27 0.68 -19.44 -5.47
N LEU A 28 -0.52 -19.91 -5.82
CA LEU A 28 -1.77 -19.13 -5.78
C LEU A 28 -2.04 -18.50 -4.42
N THR A 29 -1.84 -19.22 -3.33
CA THR A 29 -2.08 -18.71 -1.97
C THR A 29 -1.17 -17.54 -1.65
N LEU A 30 0.12 -17.65 -1.97
CA LEU A 30 1.09 -16.59 -1.74
C LEU A 30 0.82 -15.37 -2.63
N ALA A 31 0.49 -15.61 -3.91
CA ALA A 31 0.17 -14.55 -4.86
C ALA A 31 -1.10 -13.79 -4.45
N ALA A 32 -2.14 -14.50 -4.00
CA ALA A 32 -3.36 -13.90 -3.50
C ALA A 32 -3.12 -13.08 -2.23
N GLU A 33 -2.32 -13.59 -1.29
CA GLU A 33 -1.98 -12.88 -0.05
C GLU A 33 -1.21 -11.59 -0.34
N GLU A 34 -0.23 -11.62 -1.25
CA GLU A 34 0.51 -10.44 -1.67
C GLU A 34 -0.39 -9.43 -2.40
N GLY A 35 -1.25 -9.90 -3.32
CA GLY A 35 -2.20 -9.03 -4.01
C GLY A 35 -3.15 -8.31 -3.05
N ILE A 36 -3.69 -9.03 -2.06
CA ILE A 36 -4.55 -8.45 -1.02
C ILE A 36 -3.76 -7.45 -0.17
N ARG A 37 -2.53 -7.79 0.24
CA ARG A 37 -1.67 -6.89 1.02
C ARG A 37 -1.41 -5.58 0.30
N GLN A 38 -1.12 -5.64 -1.01
CA GLN A 38 -0.90 -4.47 -1.84
C GLN A 38 -2.17 -3.63 -1.99
N ALA A 39 -3.32 -4.27 -2.24
CA ALA A 39 -4.60 -3.57 -2.35
C ALA A 39 -4.98 -2.84 -1.05
N VAL A 40 -4.84 -3.52 0.11
CA VAL A 40 -5.10 -2.92 1.43
C VAL A 40 -4.14 -1.76 1.70
N LYS A 41 -2.85 -1.92 1.38
CA LYS A 41 -1.86 -0.85 1.53
C LYS A 41 -2.22 0.37 0.68
N ALA A 42 -2.54 0.16 -0.60
CA ALA A 42 -2.92 1.23 -1.52
C ALA A 42 -4.17 2.00 -1.03
N GLU A 43 -5.18 1.28 -0.55
CA GLU A 43 -6.40 1.92 -0.05
C GLU A 43 -6.17 2.68 1.25
N ARG A 44 -5.35 2.13 2.17
CA ARG A 44 -4.93 2.86 3.38
C ARG A 44 -4.16 4.13 3.05
N GLU A 45 -3.24 4.07 2.10
CA GLU A 45 -2.51 5.26 1.65
C GLU A 45 -3.45 6.30 1.01
N ARG A 46 -4.46 5.85 0.25
CA ARG A 46 -5.48 6.72 -0.33
C ARG A 46 -6.28 7.44 0.76
N LEU A 47 -6.78 6.69 1.75
CA LEU A 47 -7.54 7.24 2.87
C LEU A 47 -6.68 8.19 3.70
N TRP A 48 -5.44 7.79 4.03
CA TRP A 48 -4.52 8.64 4.77
C TRP A 48 -4.26 9.96 4.04
N ARG A 49 -4.05 9.93 2.72
CA ARG A 49 -3.87 11.15 1.92
C ARG A 49 -5.09 12.07 1.96
N ILE A 50 -6.30 11.50 1.96
CA ILE A 50 -7.54 12.29 2.06
C ILE A 50 -7.64 12.91 3.47
N GLU A 51 -7.42 12.13 4.52
CA GLU A 51 -7.50 12.60 5.91
C GLU A 51 -6.44 13.66 6.23
N ASN A 52 -5.26 13.55 5.63
CA ASN A 52 -4.14 14.46 5.88
C ASN A 52 -4.03 15.57 4.81
N ALA A 53 -4.99 15.68 3.88
CA ALA A 53 -4.94 16.65 2.80
C ALA A 53 -4.82 18.09 3.33
N ASP A 54 -5.61 18.44 4.35
CA ASP A 54 -5.60 19.78 4.96
C ASP A 54 -4.28 20.06 5.69
N ALA A 55 -3.75 19.08 6.41
CA ALA A 55 -2.47 19.20 7.10
C ALA A 55 -1.31 19.35 6.10
N ILE A 56 -1.34 18.61 4.99
CA ILE A 56 -0.37 18.72 3.90
C ILE A 56 -0.48 20.11 3.25
N ALA A 57 -1.69 20.59 2.97
CA ALA A 57 -1.91 21.92 2.41
C ALA A 57 -1.38 23.03 3.33
N ALA A 58 -1.70 22.98 4.63
CA ALA A 58 -1.20 23.93 5.61
C ALA A 58 0.34 23.91 5.72
N CYS A 59 0.94 22.72 5.71
CA CYS A 59 2.40 22.58 5.69
C CYS A 59 3.02 23.15 4.41
N ASN A 60 2.42 22.92 3.25
CA ASN A 60 2.90 23.46 1.98
C ASN A 60 2.82 24.99 1.97
N GLU A 61 1.69 25.56 2.40
CA GLU A 61 1.51 27.00 2.51
C GLU A 61 2.53 27.63 3.47
N TYR A 62 2.80 26.97 4.61
CA TYR A 62 3.86 27.41 5.52
C TYR A 62 5.24 27.43 4.87
N VAL A 63 5.59 26.41 4.09
CA VAL A 63 6.87 26.33 3.37
C VAL A 63 6.95 27.38 2.26
N GLU A 64 5.86 27.66 1.55
CA GLU A 64 5.83 28.72 0.53
C GLU A 64 6.05 30.10 1.14
N GLN A 65 5.44 30.37 2.30
CA GLN A 65 5.55 31.66 2.98
C GLN A 65 6.88 31.84 3.71
N ASN A 66 7.41 30.79 4.36
CA ASN A 66 8.55 30.87 5.28
C ASN A 66 9.84 30.25 4.72
N GLY A 67 9.76 29.63 3.54
CA GLY A 67 10.82 28.81 2.99
C GLY A 67 10.95 27.45 3.69
N LEU A 68 11.89 26.64 3.23
CA LEU A 68 12.13 25.31 3.81
C LEU A 68 12.64 25.43 5.26
N PRO A 69 11.94 24.84 6.24
CA PRO A 69 12.41 24.79 7.61
C PRO A 69 13.80 24.17 7.68
N LEU A 70 14.68 24.76 8.48
CA LEU A 70 16.04 24.27 8.73
C LEU A 70 16.95 24.20 7.48
N ALA A 71 16.56 24.78 6.34
CA ALA A 71 17.40 24.83 5.14
C ALA A 71 18.81 25.41 5.40
N LYS A 72 18.92 26.32 6.37
CA LYS A 72 20.19 26.92 6.84
C LYS A 72 21.20 25.92 7.43
N TYR A 73 20.79 24.70 7.76
CA TYR A 73 21.66 23.65 8.29
C TYR A 73 21.94 22.53 7.28
N ARG A 74 21.45 22.64 6.03
CA ARG A 74 21.73 21.65 4.98
C ARG A 74 23.20 21.76 4.58
N GLN A 75 24.01 20.78 4.98
CA GLN A 75 25.37 20.58 4.46
C GLN A 75 25.27 19.80 3.14
N PHE A 76 25.75 20.39 2.05
CA PHE A 76 25.80 19.78 0.72
C PHE A 76 26.89 18.70 0.67
#